data_AF-A0A3B1E648-F1
#
_entry.id   AF-A0A3B1E648-F1
#
_cell.length_a   1.000
_cell.length_b   1.000
_cell.length_c   1.000
_cell.angle_alpha   90.00
_cell.angle_beta   90.00
_cell.angle_gamma   90.00
#
_symmetry.space_group_name_H-M   'P 1'
#
loop_
_entity.id
_entity.type
_entity.pdbx_description
1 polymer ?
#
loop_
_entity_poly.entity_id
_entity_poly.type
_entity_poly.pdbx_seq_one_letter_code
_entity_poly.pdbx_strand_id
1 'polypeptide(L)' 'MNQETDGSLIGPMYDQIGERYGELPEDYLADHGFAQEKDITKLETAGTKVYMPVKGA' A
#
# COMPACT_ATOMS: atom_id res chain seq x y z
N MET A 1 7.76 8.65 -18.22
CA MET A 1 8.50 9.03 -17.01
C MET A 1 8.61 7.78 -16.18
N ASN A 2 9.81 7.16 -16.13
CA ASN A 2 10.06 6.00 -15.30
C ASN A 2 10.35 6.53 -13.89
N GLN A 3 9.40 6.35 -12.98
CA GLN A 3 9.54 6.80 -11.61
C GLN A 3 10.48 5.82 -10.89
N GLU A 4 11.75 6.21 -10.83
CA GLU A 4 12.85 5.57 -10.09
C GLU A 4 12.44 5.36 -8.61
N THR A 5 12.20 4.12 -8.13
CA THR A 5 13.11 2.98 -7.84
C THR A 5 13.56 2.79 -6.38
N ASP A 6 12.92 3.44 -5.38
CA ASP A 6 13.21 3.04 -3.97
C ASP A 6 12.05 3.16 -2.95
N GLY A 7 10.91 3.73 -3.35
CA GLY A 7 9.73 3.86 -2.50
C GLY A 7 8.59 3.05 -3.08
N SER A 8 8.04 2.12 -2.30
CA SER A 8 6.82 1.42 -2.67
C SER A 8 5.72 2.43 -3.08
N LEU A 9 4.87 2.07 -4.05
CA LEU A 9 3.79 2.95 -4.52
C LEU A 9 2.56 2.93 -3.59
N ILE A 10 2.55 2.04 -2.59
CA ILE A 10 1.41 1.85 -1.69
C ILE A 10 1.12 3.11 -0.89
N GLY A 11 2.13 3.73 -0.29
CA GLY A 11 1.96 4.91 0.56
C GLY A 11 1.26 6.07 -0.15
N PRO A 12 1.79 6.55 -1.30
CA PRO A 12 1.16 7.62 -2.06
C PRO A 12 -0.24 7.27 -2.59
N MET A 13 -0.48 6.02 -3.00
CA MET A 13 -1.81 5.59 -3.46
C MET A 13 -2.84 5.55 -2.33
N TYR A 14 -2.41 5.11 -1.15
CA TYR A 14 -3.25 5.07 0.05
C TYR A 14 -3.65 6.48 0.49
N ASP A 15 -2.70 7.41 0.51
CA ASP A 15 -2.96 8.81 0.87
C ASP A 15 -3.95 9.46 -0.14
N GLN A 16 -3.79 9.17 -1.44
CA GLN A 16 -4.73 9.65 -2.48
C GLN A 16 -6.15 9.11 -2.33
N ILE A 17 -6.33 7.86 -1.87
CA ILE A 17 -7.66 7.30 -1.60
C ILE A 17 -8.33 8.09 -0.47
N GLY A 18 -7.60 8.32 0.63
CA GLY A 18 -8.07 9.13 1.75
C GLY A 18 -8.45 10.55 1.34
N GLU A 19 -7.60 11.22 0.55
CA GLU A 19 -7.89 12.57 0.04
C GLU A 19 -9.11 12.60 -0.89
N ARG A 20 -9.28 11.58 -1.74
CA ARG A 20 -10.35 11.56 -2.74
C ARG A 20 -11.72 11.21 -2.16
N TYR A 21 -11.75 10.27 -1.22
CA TYR A 21 -13.01 9.70 -0.73
C TYR A 21 -13.32 10.12 0.71
N GLY A 22 -12.38 10.73 1.43
CA GLY A 22 -12.54 11.16 2.82
C GLY A 22 -12.44 10.02 3.84
N GLU A 23 -12.16 8.80 3.38
CA GLU A 23 -12.02 7.61 4.20
C GLU A 23 -10.85 6.75 3.72
N LEU A 24 -10.27 5.99 4.65
CA LEU A 24 -9.22 5.03 4.35
C LEU A 24 -9.85 3.63 4.21
N PRO A 25 -9.33 2.79 3.29
CA PRO A 25 -9.89 1.47 3.06
C PRO A 25 -9.66 0.55 4.26
N GLU A 26 -10.65 -0.25 4.63
CA GLU A 26 -10.49 -1.29 5.65
C GLU A 26 -9.63 -2.46 5.15
N ASP A 27 -9.71 -2.77 3.86
CA ASP A 27 -8.97 -3.85 3.20
C ASP A 27 -8.19 -3.30 1.99
N TYR A 28 -6.92 -3.67 1.83
CA TYR A 28 -6.05 -3.19 0.76
C TYR A 28 -5.32 -4.36 0.07
N LEU A 29 -5.57 -4.54 -1.23
CA LEU A 29 -4.88 -5.56 -2.04
C LEU A 29 -3.66 -4.95 -2.72
N ALA A 30 -2.48 -5.51 -2.47
CA ALA A 30 -1.22 -5.07 -3.04
C ALA A 30 -0.50 -6.21 -3.77
N ASP A 31 0.13 -5.87 -4.88
CA ASP A 31 1.06 -6.77 -5.56
C ASP A 31 2.39 -6.81 -4.81
N HIS A 32 2.98 -7.99 -4.66
CA HIS A 32 4.24 -8.19 -3.92
C HIS A 32 5.38 -7.28 -4.41
N GLY A 33 5.44 -6.99 -5.71
CA GLY A 33 6.45 -6.11 -6.31
C GLY A 33 6.35 -4.63 -5.91
N PHE A 34 5.25 -4.22 -5.27
CA PHE A 34 4.97 -2.85 -4.86
C PHE A 34 4.86 -2.69 -3.35
N ALA A 35 5.05 -3.76 -2.56
CA ALA A 35 4.93 -3.71 -1.11
C ALA A 35 6.32 -3.73 -0.43
N GLN A 36 6.60 -2.72 0.38
CA GLN A 36 7.69 -2.76 1.36
C GLN A 36 7.11 -2.91 2.76
N GLU A 37 7.83 -3.59 3.65
CA GLU A 37 7.40 -3.82 5.04
C GLU A 37 6.98 -2.54 5.76
N LYS A 38 7.73 -1.44 5.57
CA LYS A 38 7.41 -0.14 6.18
C LYS A 38 6.03 0.40 5.79
N ASP A 39 5.58 0.13 4.57
CA ASP A 39 4.31 0.61 4.04
C ASP A 39 3.15 -0.29 4.51
N ILE A 40 3.39 -1.59 4.61
CA ILE A 40 2.44 -2.54 5.23
C ILE A 40 2.18 -2.11 6.68
N THR A 41 3.25 -1.89 7.45
CA THR A 41 3.14 -1.44 8.86
C THR A 41 2.41 -0.11 8.98
N LYS A 42 2.64 0.85 8.07
CA LYS A 42 1.90 2.12 8.04
C LYS A 42 0.40 1.87 7.88
N LEU A 43 0.00 1.06 6.89
CA LEU A 43 -1.40 0.77 6.58
C LEU A 43 -2.09 0.01 7.72
N GLU A 44 -1.44 -1.03 8.27
CA GLU A 44 -1.99 -1.80 9.39
C GLU A 44 -2.14 -0.97 10.66
N THR A 45 -1.20 -0.05 10.94
CA THR A 45 -1.33 0.89 12.06
C THR A 45 -2.48 1.88 11.88
N ALA A 46 -2.85 2.19 10.63
CA ALA A 46 -3.99 3.02 10.30
C ALA A 46 -5.33 2.25 10.32
N GLY A 47 -5.31 0.95 10.65
CA GLY A 47 -6.51 0.11 10.72
C GLY A 47 -6.83 -0.64 9.43
N THR A 48 -5.98 -0.56 8.41
CA THR A 48 -6.16 -1.22 7.12
C THR A 48 -5.50 -2.59 7.09
N LYS A 49 -6.25 -3.61 6.72
CA LYS A 49 -5.73 -4.96 6.51
C LYS A 49 -5.15 -5.11 5.11
N VAL A 50 -3.89 -5.54 5.01
CA VAL A 50 -3.21 -5.71 3.72
C VAL A 50 -3.24 -7.16 3.26
N TYR A 51 -3.63 -7.38 2.01
CA TYR A 51 -3.56 -8.67 1.32
C TYR A 51 -2.53 -8.59 0.22
N MET A 52 -1.63 -9.58 0.16
CA MET A 52 -0.64 -9.67 -0.91
C MET A 52 -0.25 -11.12 -1.20
N PRO A 53 0.20 -11.45 -2.42
CA PRO A 53 0.74 -12.76 -2.73
C PRO A 53 1.94 -13.11 -1.84
N VAL A 54 1.99 -14.37 -1.39
CA VAL A 54 3.18 -14.91 -0.72
C VAL A 54 4.31 -14.99 -1.76
N LYS A 55 5.52 -14.58 -1.38
CA LYS A 55 6.69 -14.62 -2.27
C LYS A 55 6.96 -16.07 -2.70
N GLY A 56 6.84 -16.36 -4.00
CA GLY A 56 7.19 -17.67 -4.59
C GLY A 56 6.02 -18.64 -4.86
N ALA A 57 4.78 -18.15 -4.96
CA ALA A 57 3.64 -18.92 -5.48
C ALA A 57 3.65 -19.05 -7.01
#